data_AF-A0A960LCL4-F1
#
_entry.id   AF-A0A960LCL4-F1
#
_cell.length_a   1.000
_cell.length_b   1.000
_cell.length_c   1.000
_cell.angle_alpha   90.00
_cell.angle_beta   90.00
_cell.angle_gamma   90.00
#
_symmetry.space_group_name_H-M   'P 1'
#
loop_
_entity.id
_entity.type
_entity.pdbx_description
1 polymer ?
#
loop_
_entity_poly.entity_id
_entity_poly.type
_entity_poly.pdbx_seq_one_letter_code
_entity_poly.pdbx_strand_id
1 'polypeptide(L)'
;MRRRKNQKGFTLIEILIVVVIVAILAAISVPIYLEYVESARASDAKTAISSIWQAAQIYYQDRGEYPGTVEDLQDNRYVKLSESTLLQWNFSFTGNPPDEIVATSTDQMRGGAGKEVKYVVKEGKWLGYGLPEPDEGN
;
A
#
# COMPACT_ATOMS: atom_id res chain seq x y z
N MET A 1 55.58 37.61 3.44
CA MET A 1 55.51 36.24 2.93
C MET A 1 54.07 35.73 2.97
N ARG A 2 53.42 35.50 1.82
CA ARG A 2 52.08 34.87 1.75
C ARG A 2 52.26 33.35 1.67
N ARG A 3 51.88 32.62 2.73
CA ARG A 3 51.80 31.15 2.70
C ARG A 3 50.70 30.76 1.70
N ARG A 4 51.06 30.12 0.58
CA ARG A 4 50.09 29.41 -0.26
C ARG A 4 49.58 28.23 0.58
N LYS A 5 48.30 28.26 0.95
CA LYS A 5 47.64 27.10 1.55
C LYS A 5 47.68 25.98 0.50
N ASN A 6 48.27 24.84 0.85
CA ASN A 6 48.23 23.62 0.05
C ASN A 6 46.76 23.23 -0.14
N GLN A 7 46.16 23.59 -1.27
CA GLN A 7 44.87 23.04 -1.66
C GLN A 7 45.12 21.62 -2.14
N LYS A 8 44.96 20.65 -1.23
CA LYS A 8 44.89 19.24 -1.60
C LYS A 8 43.59 19.06 -2.38
N GLY A 9 43.69 18.88 -3.69
CA GLY A 9 42.56 18.50 -4.53
C GLY A 9 42.18 17.04 -4.32
N PHE A 10 40.93 16.70 -4.59
CA PHE A 10 40.45 15.32 -4.64
C PHE A 10 41.17 14.53 -5.73
N THR A 11 41.47 13.27 -5.45
CA THR A 11 42.03 12.34 -6.44
C THR A 11 40.91 11.68 -7.25
N LEU A 12 41.20 11.33 -8.51
CA LEU A 12 40.25 10.58 -9.34
C LEU A 12 39.92 9.21 -8.75
N ILE A 13 40.88 8.59 -8.06
CA ILE A 13 40.70 7.28 -7.42
C ILE A 13 39.75 7.37 -6.21
N GLU A 14 39.76 8.47 -5.46
CA GLU A 14 38.81 8.68 -4.36
C GLU A 14 37.37 8.77 -4.89
N ILE A 15 37.13 9.50 -5.97
CA ILE A 15 35.80 9.59 -6.58
C ILE A 15 35.38 8.24 -7.19
N LEU A 16 36.32 7.48 -7.79
CA LEU A 16 36.03 6.15 -8.33
C LEU A 16 35.53 5.18 -7.25
N ILE A 17 36.23 5.10 -6.12
CA ILE A 17 35.86 4.19 -5.03
C ILE A 17 34.51 4.60 -4.43
N VAL A 18 34.25 5.90 -4.27
CA VAL A 18 32.97 6.40 -3.75
C VAL A 18 31.81 6.00 -4.66
N VAL A 19 31.94 6.18 -5.98
CA VAL A 19 30.88 5.81 -6.94
C VAL A 19 30.63 4.30 -6.94
N VAL A 20 31.68 3.49 -6.85
CA VAL A 20 31.56 2.02 -6.77
C VAL A 20 30.79 1.60 -5.51
N ILE A 21 31.10 2.18 -4.35
CA ILE A 21 30.39 1.87 -3.10
C ILE A 21 28.91 2.28 -3.19
N VAL A 22 28.62 3.49 -3.68
CA VAL A 22 27.23 3.96 -3.85
C VAL A 22 26.45 3.07 -4.82
N ALA A 23 27.07 2.60 -5.91
CA ALA A 23 26.43 1.71 -6.87
C ALA A 23 26.02 0.36 -6.23
N ILE A 24 26.90 -0.23 -5.43
CA ILE A 24 26.61 -1.50 -4.72
C ILE A 24 25.47 -1.29 -3.72
N LEU A 25 25.52 -0.21 -2.93
CA LEU A 25 24.46 0.09 -1.97
C LEU A 25 23.12 0.34 -2.67
N ALA A 26 23.11 1.09 -3.78
CA ALA A 26 21.90 1.36 -4.54
C ALA A 26 21.28 0.08 -5.12
N ALA A 27 22.10 -0.84 -5.63
CA ALA A 27 21.63 -2.10 -6.21
C ALA A 27 20.84 -2.95 -5.20
N ILE A 28 21.25 -2.97 -3.93
CA ILE A 28 20.56 -3.69 -2.86
C ILE A 28 19.39 -2.86 -2.31
N SER A 29 19.59 -1.55 -2.12
CA SER A 29 18.63 -0.70 -1.41
C SER A 29 17.37 -0.39 -2.22
N VAL A 30 17.48 -0.27 -3.55
CA VAL A 30 16.33 0.07 -4.41
C VAL A 30 15.20 -0.98 -4.34
N PRO A 31 15.42 -2.29 -4.55
CA PRO A 31 14.34 -3.28 -4.48
C PRO A 31 13.69 -3.33 -3.10
N ILE A 32 14.49 -3.29 -2.03
CA ILE A 32 13.99 -3.28 -0.64
C ILE A 32 13.11 -2.04 -0.39
N TYR A 33 13.54 -0.88 -0.88
CA TYR A 33 12.77 0.35 -0.75
C TYR A 33 11.43 0.25 -1.49
N LEU A 34 11.41 -0.35 -2.69
CA LEU A 34 10.18 -0.55 -3.44
C LEU A 34 9.21 -1.44 -2.65
N GLU A 35 9.64 -2.61 -2.19
CA GLU A 35 8.84 -3.53 -1.35
C GLU A 35 8.27 -2.85 -0.11
N TYR A 36 9.07 -2.02 0.57
CA TYR A 36 8.62 -1.24 1.72
C TYR A 36 7.50 -0.27 1.36
N VAL A 37 7.62 0.43 0.24
CA VAL A 37 6.59 1.35 -0.25
C VAL A 37 5.33 0.59 -0.66
N GLU A 38 5.44 -0.59 -1.26
CA GLU A 38 4.29 -1.45 -1.59
C GLU A 38 3.54 -1.87 -0.33
N SER A 39 4.30 -2.32 0.68
CA SER A 39 3.77 -2.74 1.98
C SER A 39 3.06 -1.60 2.72
N ALA A 40 3.62 -0.39 2.65
CA ALA A 40 3.00 0.81 3.23
C ALA A 40 1.65 1.11 2.56
N ARG A 41 1.58 1.06 1.22
CA ARG A 41 0.33 1.25 0.48
C ARG A 41 -0.70 0.16 0.81
N ALA A 42 -0.24 -1.08 0.94
CA ALA A 42 -1.10 -2.19 1.35
C ALA A 42 -1.67 -1.98 2.76
N SER A 43 -0.88 -1.41 3.68
CA SER A 43 -1.33 -1.03 5.02
C SER A 43 -2.42 0.06 4.99
N ASP A 44 -2.31 1.03 4.07
CA ASP A 44 -3.34 2.05 3.88
C ASP A 44 -4.66 1.43 3.38
N ALA A 45 -4.58 0.54 2.39
CA ALA A 45 -5.74 -0.22 1.90
C ALA A 45 -6.37 -1.09 2.99
N LYS A 46 -5.54 -1.79 3.78
CA LYS A 46 -5.98 -2.61 4.92
C LYS A 46 -6.77 -1.80 5.94
N THR A 47 -6.29 -0.60 6.26
CA THR A 47 -6.96 0.30 7.20
C THR A 47 -8.33 0.70 6.68
N ALA A 48 -8.40 1.10 5.41
CA ALA A 48 -9.67 1.47 4.76
C ALA A 48 -10.65 0.28 4.69
N ILE A 49 -10.19 -0.90 4.24
CA ILE A 49 -11.00 -2.12 4.20
C ILE A 49 -11.52 -2.49 5.59
N SER A 50 -10.69 -2.38 6.63
CA SER A 50 -11.11 -2.70 7.99
C SER A 50 -12.21 -1.75 8.49
N SER A 51 -12.15 -0.46 8.13
CA SER A 51 -13.22 0.50 8.42
C SER A 51 -14.49 0.20 7.63
N ILE A 52 -14.36 -0.17 6.35
CA ILE A 52 -15.48 -0.58 5.49
C ILE A 52 -16.17 -1.82 6.06
N TRP A 53 -15.40 -2.84 6.49
CA TRP A 53 -15.97 -4.06 7.06
C TRP A 53 -16.75 -3.79 8.34
N GLN A 54 -16.17 -3.02 9.27
CA GLN A 54 -16.87 -2.61 10.49
C GLN A 54 -18.16 -1.85 10.17
N ALA A 55 -18.12 -0.93 9.21
CA ALA A 55 -19.30 -0.20 8.75
C ALA A 55 -20.36 -1.13 8.12
N ALA A 56 -19.96 -2.13 7.35
CA ALA A 56 -20.86 -3.15 6.79
C ALA A 56 -21.55 -3.98 7.88
N GLN A 57 -20.82 -4.32 8.95
CA GLN A 57 -21.39 -5.03 10.10
C GLN A 57 -22.41 -4.15 10.86
N ILE A 58 -22.12 -2.87 11.06
CA ILE A 58 -23.06 -1.92 11.68
C ILE A 58 -24.30 -1.75 10.80
N TYR A 59 -24.11 -1.59 9.48
CA TYR A 59 -25.23 -1.50 8.52
C TYR A 59 -26.15 -2.73 8.61
N TYR A 60 -25.57 -3.93 8.71
CA TYR A 60 -26.33 -5.17 8.92
C TYR A 60 -27.09 -5.18 10.25
N GLN A 61 -26.49 -4.68 11.34
CA GLN A 61 -27.18 -4.58 12.63
C GLN A 61 -28.38 -3.64 12.57
N ASP A 62 -28.28 -2.54 11.81
CA ASP A 62 -29.34 -1.55 11.69
C ASP A 62 -30.46 -1.97 10.73
N ARG A 63 -30.12 -2.64 9.63
CA ARG A 63 -31.05 -2.91 8.52
C ARG A 63 -31.39 -4.38 8.31
N GLY A 64 -30.66 -5.30 8.93
CA GLY A 64 -30.84 -6.75 8.77
C GLY A 64 -30.32 -7.34 7.46
N GLU A 65 -29.67 -6.53 6.62
CA GLU A 65 -29.05 -6.94 5.36
C GLU A 65 -27.69 -6.25 5.19
N TYR A 66 -26.77 -6.86 4.45
CA TYR A 66 -25.48 -6.24 4.15
C TYR A 66 -25.63 -5.21 3.01
N PRO A 67 -24.78 -4.16 2.98
CA PRO A 67 -24.78 -3.18 1.89
C PRO A 67 -24.42 -3.86 0.56
N GLY A 68 -25.01 -3.39 -0.54
CA GLY A 68 -24.70 -3.91 -1.88
C GLY A 68 -23.35 -3.43 -2.40
N THR A 69 -22.98 -2.19 -2.05
CA THR A 69 -21.73 -1.55 -2.46
C THR A 69 -21.06 -0.81 -1.31
N VAL A 70 -19.80 -0.41 -1.49
CA VAL A 70 -19.09 0.42 -0.50
C VAL A 70 -19.62 1.86 -0.55
N GLU A 71 -20.09 2.30 -1.71
CA GLU A 71 -20.73 3.60 -1.93
C GLU A 71 -22.00 3.72 -1.08
N ASP A 72 -22.81 2.65 -0.97
CA ASP A 72 -23.99 2.64 -0.10
C ASP A 72 -23.64 2.97 1.35
N LEU A 73 -22.51 2.46 1.85
CA LEU A 73 -22.04 2.76 3.20
C LEU A 73 -21.61 4.23 3.37
N GLN A 74 -21.04 4.83 2.34
CA GLN A 74 -20.64 6.24 2.37
C GLN A 74 -21.86 7.16 2.31
N ASP A 75 -22.80 6.87 1.40
CA ASP A 75 -24.02 7.66 1.21
C ASP A 75 -24.91 7.64 2.46
N ASN A 76 -25.02 6.47 3.10
CA ASN A 76 -25.73 6.31 4.37
C ASN A 76 -24.89 6.70 5.60
N ARG A 77 -23.69 7.27 5.41
CA ARG A 77 -22.80 7.83 6.45
C ARG A 77 -22.31 6.81 7.50
N TYR A 78 -22.24 5.53 7.15
CA TYR A 78 -21.65 4.50 8.00
C TYR A 78 -20.12 4.52 7.98
N VAL A 79 -19.52 4.96 6.88
CA VAL A 79 -18.06 5.08 6.73
C VAL A 79 -17.69 6.38 6.06
N LYS A 80 -16.56 6.97 6.48
CA LYS A 80 -15.94 8.11 5.81
C LYS A 80 -14.51 7.74 5.44
N LEU A 81 -14.26 7.61 4.14
CA LEU A 81 -12.92 7.40 3.61
C LEU A 81 -12.30 8.75 3.24
N SER A 82 -10.97 8.86 3.36
CA SER A 82 -10.27 10.09 2.99
C SER A 82 -10.26 10.26 1.46
N GLU A 83 -10.30 11.51 0.98
CA GLU A 83 -10.21 11.77 -0.47
C GLU A 83 -8.93 11.20 -1.08
N SER A 84 -7.80 11.28 -0.37
CA SER A 84 -6.55 10.65 -0.81
C SER A 84 -6.63 9.14 -0.94
N THR A 85 -7.39 8.47 -0.06
CA THR A 85 -7.61 7.02 -0.14
C THR A 85 -8.46 6.70 -1.36
N LEU A 86 -9.56 7.42 -1.58
CA LEU A 86 -10.47 7.21 -2.72
C LEU A 86 -9.81 7.55 -4.06
N LEU A 87 -8.89 8.52 -4.09
CA LEU A 87 -8.10 8.80 -5.28
C LEU A 87 -7.18 7.63 -5.62
N GLN A 88 -6.66 6.91 -4.64
CA GLN A 88 -5.69 5.82 -4.86
C GLN A 88 -6.33 4.45 -4.97
N TRP A 89 -7.49 4.23 -4.34
CA TRP A 89 -8.13 2.93 -4.19
C TRP A 89 -9.62 2.99 -4.47
N ASN A 90 -10.08 2.08 -5.33
CA ASN A 90 -11.49 1.73 -5.47
C ASN A 90 -11.80 0.52 -4.59
N PHE A 91 -12.98 0.46 -3.98
CA PHE A 91 -13.36 -0.64 -3.09
C PHE A 91 -14.60 -1.34 -3.60
N SER A 92 -14.64 -2.66 -3.51
CA SER A 92 -15.79 -3.46 -3.90
C SER A 92 -15.99 -4.65 -2.98
N PHE A 93 -17.25 -5.06 -2.82
CA PHE A 93 -17.61 -6.33 -2.18
C PHE A 93 -17.74 -7.44 -3.21
N THR A 94 -17.31 -8.64 -2.81
CA THR A 94 -17.62 -9.88 -3.53
C THR A 94 -18.57 -10.70 -2.67
N GLY A 95 -19.76 -11.02 -3.19
CA GLY A 95 -20.79 -11.76 -2.46
C GLY A 95 -21.71 -10.86 -1.61
N ASN A 96 -22.85 -11.43 -1.22
CA ASN A 96 -23.79 -10.82 -0.28
C ASN A 96 -24.41 -11.93 0.61
N PRO A 97 -23.96 -12.15 1.85
CA PRO A 97 -23.00 -11.34 2.63
C PRO A 97 -21.60 -11.27 1.99
N PRO A 98 -20.80 -10.22 2.26
CA PRO A 98 -19.47 -10.08 1.66
C PRO A 98 -18.55 -11.23 2.06
N ASP A 99 -18.13 -12.02 1.07
CA ASP A 99 -17.10 -13.05 1.21
C ASP A 99 -15.70 -12.44 1.12
N GLU A 100 -15.55 -11.42 0.28
CA GLU A 100 -14.31 -10.65 0.13
C GLU A 100 -14.57 -9.15 0.05
N ILE A 101 -13.61 -8.37 0.54
CA ILE A 101 -13.52 -6.93 0.30
C ILE A 101 -12.23 -6.67 -0.45
N VAL A 102 -12.35 -6.08 -1.63
CA VAL A 102 -11.23 -5.84 -2.54
C VAL A 102 -10.98 -4.34 -2.65
N ALA A 103 -9.73 -3.94 -2.47
CA ALA A 103 -9.25 -2.62 -2.83
C ALA A 103 -8.39 -2.74 -4.10
N THR A 104 -8.78 -2.03 -5.16
CA THR A 104 -8.06 -2.01 -6.44
C THR A 104 -7.45 -0.64 -6.67
N SER A 105 -6.14 -0.59 -6.96
CA SER A 105 -5.44 0.67 -7.16
C SER A 105 -5.87 1.37 -8.45
N THR A 106 -5.93 2.69 -8.40
CA THR A 106 -6.28 3.56 -9.54
C THR A 106 -5.03 4.02 -10.30
N ASP A 107 -5.23 4.67 -11.45
CA ASP A 107 -4.17 5.33 -12.22
C ASP A 107 -3.51 6.51 -11.49
N GLN A 108 -4.18 7.06 -10.46
CA GLN A 108 -3.63 8.16 -9.66
C GLN A 108 -2.64 7.66 -8.60
N MET A 109 -2.61 6.36 -8.33
CA MET A 109 -1.64 5.79 -7.41
C MET A 109 -0.24 5.78 -8.06
N ARG A 110 0.75 6.35 -7.37
CA ARG A 110 2.17 6.31 -7.81
C ARG A 110 2.73 4.90 -8.06
N GLY A 111 2.14 3.87 -7.45
CA GLY A 111 2.52 2.46 -7.64
C GLY A 111 1.94 1.80 -8.89
N GLY A 112 1.13 2.52 -9.66
CA GLY A 112 0.40 2.01 -10.82
C GLY A 112 -0.98 1.46 -10.48
N ALA A 113 -1.83 1.39 -11.50
CA ALA A 113 -3.19 0.88 -11.41
C ALA A 113 -3.26 -0.66 -11.41
N GLY A 114 -4.41 -1.20 -10.99
CA GLY A 114 -4.73 -2.62 -11.09
C GLY A 114 -4.07 -3.52 -10.03
N LYS A 115 -3.45 -2.94 -9.01
CA LYS A 115 -2.93 -3.68 -7.85
C LYS A 115 -4.08 -3.94 -6.87
N GLU A 116 -4.21 -5.17 -6.39
CA GLU A 116 -5.34 -5.55 -5.54
C GLU A 116 -4.88 -5.92 -4.13
N VAL A 117 -5.56 -5.42 -3.11
CA VAL A 117 -5.46 -5.87 -1.72
C VAL A 117 -6.82 -6.44 -1.33
N LYS A 118 -6.85 -7.68 -0.87
CA LYS A 118 -8.08 -8.42 -0.58
C LYS A 118 -8.14 -8.82 0.89
N TYR A 119 -9.32 -8.70 1.47
CA TYR A 119 -9.65 -9.28 2.76
C TYR A 119 -10.68 -10.40 2.57
N VAL A 120 -10.27 -11.63 2.88
CA VAL A 120 -11.14 -12.82 2.81
C VAL A 120 -11.83 -12.97 4.16
N VAL A 121 -13.13 -12.67 4.22
CA VAL A 121 -13.87 -12.51 5.48
C VAL A 121 -13.95 -13.83 6.26
N LYS A 122 -14.24 -14.94 5.57
CA LYS A 122 -14.38 -16.26 6.20
C LYS A 122 -13.09 -16.77 6.84
N GLU A 123 -11.95 -16.46 6.23
CA GLU A 123 -10.64 -16.93 6.67
C GLU A 123 -9.90 -15.92 7.55
N GLY A 124 -10.36 -14.65 7.58
CA GLY A 124 -9.67 -13.55 8.24
C GLY A 124 -8.30 -13.23 7.64
N LYS A 125 -8.06 -13.62 6.38
CA LYS A 125 -6.77 -13.51 5.71
C LYS A 125 -6.70 -12.29 4.79
N TRP A 126 -5.49 -11.77 4.63
CA TRP A 126 -5.18 -10.69 3.71
C TRP A 126 -4.33 -11.22 2.56
N LEU A 127 -4.69 -10.87 1.33
CA LEU A 127 -4.03 -11.35 0.11
C LEU A 127 -3.77 -10.19 -0.86
N GLY A 128 -2.76 -10.34 -1.71
CA GLY A 128 -2.49 -9.43 -2.83
C GLY A 128 -1.31 -8.47 -2.64
N TYR A 129 -1.37 -7.33 -3.30
CA TYR A 129 -0.28 -6.35 -3.46
C TYR A 129 0.35 -5.90 -2.15
N GLY A 130 1.69 -5.89 -2.10
CA GLY A 130 2.45 -5.41 -0.94
C GLY A 130 2.26 -6.26 0.32
N LEU A 131 1.69 -7.47 0.18
CA LEU A 131 1.52 -8.41 1.28
C LEU A 131 2.39 -9.65 1.03
N PRO A 132 2.92 -10.26 2.10
CA PRO A 132 3.56 -11.56 1.96
C PRO A 132 2.55 -12.52 1.33
N GLU A 133 3.01 -13.30 0.34
CA GLU A 133 2.20 -14.38 -0.20
C GLU A 133 1.81 -15.32 0.95
N PRO A 134 0.56 -15.83 0.96
CA PRO A 134 0.17 -16.80 1.96
C PRO A 134 1.17 -17.97 1.87
N ASP A 135 1.79 -18.31 3.00
CA ASP A 135 2.69 -19.47 3.06
C ASP A 135 1.93 -20.70 2.53
N GLU A 136 2.30 -21.21 1.36
CA GLU A 136 1.85 -22.51 0.84
C GLU A 136 2.52 -23.62 1.68
N GLY A 137 2.18 -23.68 2.96
CA GLY A 137 2.76 -24.59 3.95
C GLY A 137 1.87 -25.80 4.23
N ASN A 138 2.10 -26.87 3.46
CA ASN A 138 2.00 -28.30 3.79
C ASN A 138 1.03 -28.77 4.90
#